data_AF-A0A285R3F0-F1
#
_entry.id   AF-A0A285R3F0-F1
#
_cell.length_a   1.000
_cell.length_b   1.000
_cell.length_c   1.000
_cell.angle_alpha   90.00
_cell.angle_beta   90.00
_cell.angle_gamma   90.00
#
_symmetry.space_group_name_H-M   'P 1'
#
loop_
_entity.id
_entity.type
_entity.pdbx_description
1 polymer ?
#
loop_
_entity_poly.entity_id
_entity_poly.type
_entity_poly.pdbx_seq_one_letter_code
_entity_poly.pdbx_strand_id
1 'polypeptide(L)'
;MIRVAILLAAVAANGGAAVRYIGCPVYRDTDNGRKSGCWLVEDEASGVRYDVTAAPTKPDWNHAVLVEGVQSAAAGDPCGGTVLEPARVSVLEEGCTRHMLAAEGYQGRRFALPERNVRPLYEERKRPDRPFADGRFTIPFDYQSRFITYQLSDYYLDATINYALDVQPAGIEVTGFADVRKVEVSGRTIAEPASLARERAELVRNALIMRGIAADRITVRVGRGGAPFVPAAFDGLAAPAARRVDIRIVPELSEARRGTP
;
A
#
# COMPACT_ATOMS: atom_id res chain seq x y z
N MET A 1 22.04 8.00 35.35
CA MET A 1 20.72 7.53 34.84
C MET A 1 20.29 8.49 33.75
N ILE A 2 20.50 8.14 32.47
CA ILE A 2 20.18 9.02 31.33
C ILE A 2 18.74 8.72 30.90
N ARG A 3 17.85 9.69 31.06
CA ARG A 3 16.47 9.64 30.56
C ARG A 3 16.49 9.92 29.06
N VAL A 4 16.21 8.90 28.25
CA VAL A 4 15.99 9.07 26.81
C VAL A 4 14.57 9.62 26.63
N ALA A 5 14.46 10.86 26.16
CA ALA A 5 13.20 11.46 25.78
C ALA A 5 12.76 10.87 24.43
N ILE A 6 11.62 10.18 24.43
CA ILE A 6 10.97 9.71 23.21
C ILE A 6 10.32 10.94 22.55
N LEU A 7 10.91 11.44 21.46
CA LEU A 7 10.19 12.33 20.56
C LEU A 7 9.10 11.53 19.85
N LEU A 8 7.86 11.70 20.29
CA LEU A 8 6.68 11.36 19.50
C LEU A 8 6.63 12.36 18.32
N ALA A 9 7.03 11.92 17.14
CA ALA A 9 6.74 12.66 15.91
C ALA A 9 5.22 12.70 15.73
N ALA A 10 4.63 13.88 15.86
CA ALA A 10 3.25 14.12 15.49
C ALA A 10 3.13 13.96 13.97
N VAL A 11 2.40 12.93 13.52
CA VAL A 11 2.00 12.81 12.12
C VAL A 11 1.00 13.93 11.86
N ALA A 12 1.35 14.89 11.01
CA ALA A 12 0.40 15.90 10.55
C ALA A 12 -0.77 15.17 9.89
N ALA A 13 -1.95 15.25 10.52
CA ALA A 13 -3.18 14.82 9.88
C ALA A 13 -3.42 15.78 8.71
N ASN A 14 -3.35 15.28 7.48
CA ASN A 14 -3.95 15.97 6.35
C ASN A 14 -5.43 16.17 6.71
N GLY A 15 -5.82 17.40 7.05
CA GLY A 15 -7.11 17.73 7.67
C GLY A 15 -8.33 17.64 6.75
N GLY A 16 -8.23 16.86 5.66
CA GLY A 16 -9.34 16.60 4.75
C GLY A 16 -10.29 15.54 5.27
N ALA A 17 -11.52 15.54 4.75
CA ALA A 17 -12.47 14.48 5.05
C ALA A 17 -11.99 13.15 4.44
N ALA A 18 -11.86 12.12 5.28
CA ALA A 18 -11.63 10.75 4.81
C ALA A 18 -12.91 10.22 4.16
N VAL A 19 -12.78 9.55 3.01
CA VAL A 19 -13.89 8.97 2.27
C VAL A 19 -13.66 7.48 2.06
N ARG A 20 -14.76 6.72 2.06
CA ARG A 20 -14.79 5.30 1.74
C ARG A 20 -16.13 4.95 1.11
N TYR A 21 -16.13 4.59 -0.16
CA TYR A 21 -17.34 4.29 -0.91
C TYR A 21 -17.03 3.34 -2.07
N ILE A 22 -18.07 2.77 -2.66
CA ILE A 22 -17.99 1.94 -3.87
C ILE A 22 -18.73 2.67 -4.99
N GLY A 23 -18.13 2.71 -6.17
CA GLY A 23 -18.73 3.33 -7.34
C GLY A 23 -18.14 2.84 -8.66
N CYS A 24 -18.79 3.19 -9.77
CA CYS A 24 -18.30 2.89 -11.10
C CYS A 24 -17.30 3.94 -11.60
N PRO A 25 -16.16 3.53 -12.16
CA PRO A 25 -15.17 4.46 -12.66
C PRO A 25 -15.60 5.11 -13.99
N VAL A 26 -15.27 6.38 -14.11
CA VAL A 26 -15.42 7.20 -15.31
C VAL A 26 -14.03 7.62 -15.77
N TYR A 27 -13.73 7.40 -17.05
CA TYR A 27 -12.48 7.85 -17.65
C TYR A 27 -12.69 9.20 -18.34
N ARG A 28 -11.84 10.19 -18.08
CA ARG A 28 -11.83 11.47 -18.78
C ARG A 28 -10.58 11.56 -19.64
N ASP A 29 -10.76 11.72 -20.95
CA ASP A 29 -9.65 11.75 -21.91
C ASP A 29 -8.99 13.13 -21.99
N THR A 30 -8.19 13.48 -20.99
CA THR A 30 -7.54 14.80 -20.87
C THR A 30 -6.26 14.97 -21.69
N ASP A 31 -5.74 13.91 -22.31
CA ASP A 31 -4.50 13.96 -23.10
C ASP A 31 -4.65 13.29 -24.48
N ASN A 32 -5.86 13.31 -25.05
CA ASN A 32 -6.17 12.76 -26.39
C ASN A 32 -5.62 11.33 -26.59
N GLY A 33 -5.78 10.46 -25.58
CA GLY A 33 -5.31 9.08 -25.59
C GLY A 33 -3.79 8.88 -25.43
N ARG A 34 -2.99 9.93 -25.24
CA ARG A 34 -1.54 9.82 -25.00
C ARG A 34 -1.26 9.87 -23.49
N LYS A 35 -0.94 8.73 -22.88
CA LYS A 35 -0.55 8.57 -21.45
C LYS A 35 -1.56 9.09 -20.42
N SER A 36 -2.43 8.17 -19.97
CA SER A 36 -3.25 8.21 -18.76
C SER A 36 -4.06 9.49 -18.55
N GLY A 37 -5.27 9.53 -19.13
CA GLY A 37 -6.29 10.49 -18.73
C GLY A 37 -6.70 10.36 -17.26
N CYS A 38 -7.72 11.11 -16.86
CA CYS A 38 -8.16 11.10 -15.47
C CYS A 38 -9.12 9.96 -15.18
N TRP A 39 -9.01 9.43 -13.96
CA TRP A 39 -9.95 8.49 -13.40
C TRP A 39 -10.79 9.18 -12.33
N LEU A 40 -12.10 9.16 -12.56
CA LEU A 40 -13.09 9.75 -11.68
C LEU A 40 -14.01 8.65 -11.15
N VAL A 41 -14.47 8.77 -9.91
CA VAL A 41 -15.50 7.89 -9.36
C VAL A 41 -16.49 8.75 -8.58
N GLU A 42 -17.78 8.49 -8.77
CA GLU A 42 -18.83 9.21 -8.06
C GLU A 42 -19.26 8.39 -6.84
N ASP A 43 -19.36 9.06 -5.69
CA ASP A 43 -20.03 8.51 -4.51
C ASP A 43 -21.53 8.80 -4.64
N GLU A 44 -22.33 7.79 -4.96
CA GLU A 44 -23.78 7.92 -5.14
C GLU A 44 -24.48 8.51 -3.91
N ALA A 45 -23.97 8.23 -2.71
CA ALA A 45 -24.59 8.69 -1.47
C ALA A 45 -24.48 10.22 -1.29
N SER A 46 -23.35 10.80 -1.72
CA SER A 46 -23.11 12.24 -1.60
C SER A 46 -23.28 13.01 -2.91
N GLY A 47 -23.37 12.30 -4.05
CA GLY A 47 -23.33 12.88 -5.40
C GLY A 47 -21.99 13.54 -5.75
N VAL A 48 -20.93 13.27 -4.98
CA VAL A 48 -19.63 13.93 -5.19
C VAL A 48 -18.79 13.07 -6.12
N ARG A 49 -18.26 13.68 -7.17
CA ARG A 49 -17.28 13.08 -8.07
C ARG A 49 -15.87 13.34 -7.57
N TYR A 50 -15.12 12.28 -7.36
CA TYR A 50 -13.75 12.34 -6.87
C TYR A 50 -12.75 12.00 -7.97
N ASP A 51 -11.63 12.72 -8.00
CA ASP A 51 -10.45 12.38 -8.78
C ASP A 51 -9.59 11.37 -7.99
N VAL A 52 -9.54 10.14 -8.51
CA VAL A 52 -8.76 9.02 -7.98
C VAL A 52 -7.52 8.72 -8.83
N THR A 53 -7.17 9.61 -9.77
CA THR A 53 -6.07 9.42 -10.72
C THR A 53 -4.74 9.18 -10.01
N ALA A 54 -4.55 9.72 -8.80
CA ALA A 54 -3.34 9.53 -7.99
C ALA A 54 -3.21 8.15 -7.34
N ALA A 55 -4.25 7.31 -7.36
CA ALA A 55 -4.18 5.97 -6.77
C ALA A 55 -3.12 5.11 -7.49
N PRO A 56 -2.29 4.33 -6.75
CA PRO A 56 -1.31 3.43 -7.36
C PRO A 56 -1.95 2.39 -8.28
N THR A 57 -3.04 1.79 -7.82
CA THR A 57 -3.89 0.92 -8.63
C THR A 57 -4.86 1.76 -9.44
N LYS A 58 -4.87 1.58 -10.77
CA LYS A 58 -5.84 2.24 -11.65
C LYS A 58 -7.14 1.44 -11.66
N PRO A 59 -8.30 2.11 -11.69
CA PRO A 59 -9.58 1.43 -11.89
C PRO A 59 -9.58 0.57 -13.16
N ASP A 60 -10.30 -0.55 -13.13
CA ASP A 60 -10.73 -1.22 -14.35
C ASP A 60 -12.06 -0.61 -14.78
N TRP A 61 -12.13 -0.13 -16.02
CA TRP A 61 -13.31 0.54 -16.56
C TRP A 61 -14.57 -0.35 -16.63
N ASN A 62 -14.40 -1.67 -16.53
CA ASN A 62 -15.49 -2.64 -16.56
C ASN A 62 -16.06 -2.97 -15.20
N HIS A 63 -15.45 -2.52 -14.12
CA HIS A 63 -15.71 -3.03 -12.79
C HIS A 63 -15.89 -1.92 -11.78
N ALA A 64 -16.74 -2.17 -10.78
CA ALA A 64 -16.87 -1.29 -9.64
C ALA A 64 -15.56 -1.25 -8.87
N VAL A 65 -15.32 -0.14 -8.17
CA VAL A 65 -14.12 0.03 -7.35
C VAL A 65 -14.48 0.45 -5.94
N LEU A 66 -13.79 -0.14 -4.96
CA LEU A 66 -13.71 0.41 -3.61
C LEU A 66 -12.71 1.56 -3.61
N VAL A 67 -13.18 2.75 -3.29
CA VAL A 67 -12.36 3.96 -3.14
C VAL A 67 -12.15 4.25 -1.67
N GLU A 68 -10.90 4.47 -1.27
CA GLU A 68 -10.51 4.88 0.07
C GLU A 68 -9.50 6.03 -0.05
N GLY A 69 -9.75 7.18 0.58
CA GLY A 69 -8.86 8.33 0.43
C GLY A 69 -9.16 9.48 1.38
N VAL A 70 -8.41 10.57 1.24
CA VAL A 70 -8.63 11.82 1.96
C VAL A 70 -8.77 12.96 0.95
N GLN A 71 -9.79 13.79 1.09
CA GLN A 71 -9.99 14.96 0.24
C GLN A 71 -8.82 15.94 0.39
N SER A 72 -8.24 16.37 -0.72
CA SER A 72 -7.15 17.35 -0.72
C SER A 72 -7.67 18.74 -1.01
N ALA A 73 -7.63 19.63 -0.02
CA ALA A 73 -7.99 21.03 -0.18
C ALA A 73 -6.97 21.83 -1.04
N ALA A 74 -5.76 21.30 -1.24
CA ALA A 74 -4.65 22.00 -1.89
C ALA A 74 -4.44 21.61 -3.36
N ALA A 75 -5.13 20.58 -3.86
CA ALA A 75 -4.76 19.92 -5.11
C ALA A 75 -5.37 20.52 -6.39
N GLY A 76 -6.13 21.62 -6.28
CA GLY A 76 -6.84 22.21 -7.42
C GLY A 76 -7.86 21.25 -8.06
N ASP A 77 -8.18 21.46 -9.34
CA ASP A 77 -9.10 20.63 -10.10
C ASP A 77 -8.51 20.22 -11.48
N PRO A 78 -7.54 19.30 -11.51
CA PRO A 78 -6.88 18.91 -12.76
C PRO A 78 -7.77 18.05 -13.66
N CYS A 79 -8.87 17.49 -13.13
CA CYS A 79 -9.60 16.38 -13.74
C CYS A 79 -11.13 16.53 -13.71
N GLY A 80 -11.67 17.63 -13.18
CA GLY A 80 -13.11 17.87 -13.05
C GLY A 80 -13.74 17.07 -11.91
N GLY A 81 -13.06 17.01 -10.77
CA GLY A 81 -13.50 16.27 -9.58
C GLY A 81 -12.70 16.59 -8.33
N THR A 82 -13.29 16.36 -7.17
CA THR A 82 -12.64 16.56 -5.87
C THR A 82 -11.47 15.60 -5.72
N VAL A 83 -10.25 16.12 -5.61
CA VAL A 83 -9.05 15.29 -5.52
C VAL A 83 -9.01 14.49 -4.21
N LEU A 84 -8.69 13.20 -4.31
CA LEU A 84 -8.25 12.39 -3.19
C LEU A 84 -6.73 12.23 -3.17
N GLU A 85 -6.09 12.64 -2.07
CA GLU A 85 -4.65 12.55 -1.88
C GLU A 85 -4.29 12.34 -0.39
N PRO A 86 -3.88 11.13 0.03
CA PRO A 86 -3.72 9.93 -0.79
C PRO A 86 -5.07 9.31 -1.23
N ALA A 87 -4.99 8.50 -2.30
CA ALA A 87 -6.09 7.64 -2.76
C ALA A 87 -5.64 6.17 -2.86
N ARG A 88 -6.56 5.26 -2.59
CA ARG A 88 -6.48 3.82 -2.82
C ARG A 88 -7.73 3.38 -3.55
N VAL A 89 -7.53 2.51 -4.53
CA VAL A 89 -8.57 1.95 -5.39
C VAL A 89 -8.36 0.45 -5.38
N SER A 90 -9.43 -0.30 -5.13
CA SER A 90 -9.44 -1.76 -5.29
C SER A 90 -10.54 -2.14 -6.25
N VAL A 91 -10.20 -2.92 -7.29
CA VAL A 91 -11.17 -3.40 -8.28
C VAL A 91 -12.01 -4.52 -7.67
N LEU A 92 -13.33 -4.44 -7.85
CA LEU A 92 -14.31 -5.42 -7.39
C LEU A 92 -14.80 -6.27 -8.56
N GLU A 93 -15.44 -7.41 -8.27
CA GLU A 93 -15.95 -8.29 -9.34
C GLU A 93 -17.19 -7.73 -10.06
N GLU A 94 -17.98 -6.88 -9.37
CA GLU A 94 -19.20 -6.31 -9.91
C GLU A 94 -18.93 -5.48 -11.16
N GLY A 95 -19.76 -5.67 -12.20
CA GLY A 95 -19.60 -4.98 -13.47
C GLY A 95 -20.11 -3.53 -13.45
N CYS A 96 -19.48 -2.69 -14.28
CA CYS A 96 -19.84 -1.30 -14.49
C CYS A 96 -20.00 -1.00 -15.98
N THR A 97 -20.95 -0.13 -16.30
CA THR A 97 -21.08 0.44 -17.64
C THR A 97 -19.94 1.40 -17.90
N ARG A 98 -19.19 1.18 -18.99
CA ARG A 98 -18.11 2.08 -19.40
C ARG A 98 -18.67 3.46 -19.73
N HIS A 99 -18.14 4.48 -19.08
CA HIS A 99 -18.45 5.88 -19.37
C HIS A 99 -17.18 6.70 -19.59
N MET A 100 -17.12 7.41 -20.73
CA MET A 100 -16.01 8.28 -21.10
C MET A 100 -16.48 9.73 -21.15
N LEU A 101 -15.72 10.62 -20.54
CA LEU A 101 -15.88 12.07 -20.68
C LEU A 101 -14.83 12.62 -21.65
N ALA A 102 -15.21 13.63 -22.41
CA ALA A 102 -14.26 14.42 -23.19
C ALA A 102 -13.32 15.22 -22.25
N ALA A 103 -12.21 15.70 -22.79
CA ALA A 103 -11.24 16.50 -22.01
C ALA A 103 -11.89 17.71 -21.31
N GLU A 104 -12.83 18.40 -21.98
CA GLU A 104 -13.51 19.62 -21.49
C GLU A 104 -12.53 20.71 -21.00
N GLY A 105 -11.32 20.77 -21.58
CA GLY A 105 -10.28 21.75 -21.21
C GLY A 105 -9.43 21.37 -19.98
N TYR A 106 -9.76 20.28 -19.29
CA TYR A 106 -8.96 19.77 -18.17
C TYR A 106 -7.61 19.25 -18.65
N GLN A 107 -6.54 19.65 -17.94
CA GLN A 107 -5.16 19.33 -18.29
C GLN A 107 -4.74 17.92 -17.85
N GLY A 108 -5.51 17.30 -16.95
CA GLY A 108 -5.15 16.05 -16.32
C GLY A 108 -3.98 16.15 -15.36
N ARG A 109 -3.53 14.99 -14.88
CA ARG A 109 -2.35 14.86 -14.03
C ARG A 109 -1.22 14.25 -14.84
N ARG A 110 -0.13 15.00 -15.01
CA ARG A 110 1.11 14.43 -15.57
C ARG A 110 1.67 13.41 -14.59
N PHE A 111 2.12 12.29 -15.13
CA PHE A 111 2.81 11.28 -14.34
C PHE A 111 4.07 11.91 -13.70
N ALA A 112 4.14 11.82 -12.38
CA ALA A 112 5.34 12.08 -11.60
C ALA A 112 5.75 10.76 -10.94
N LEU A 113 7.04 10.42 -11.02
CA LEU A 113 7.55 9.24 -10.34
C LEU A 113 7.42 9.45 -8.82
N PRO A 114 6.74 8.55 -8.08
CA PRO A 114 6.62 8.69 -6.63
C PRO A 114 7.98 8.64 -5.95
N GLU A 115 8.12 9.36 -4.82
CA GLU A 115 9.35 9.35 -4.01
C GLU A 115 9.72 7.93 -3.55
N ARG A 116 8.70 7.15 -3.18
CA ARG A 116 8.81 5.73 -2.82
C ARG A 116 8.67 4.86 -4.05
N ASN A 117 9.74 4.78 -4.82
CA ASN A 117 9.84 3.90 -5.98
C ASN A 117 10.99 2.90 -5.82
N VAL A 118 10.85 1.72 -6.43
CA VAL A 118 11.97 0.77 -6.56
C VAL A 118 13.07 1.42 -7.40
N ARG A 119 14.31 1.36 -6.91
CA ARG A 119 15.48 1.91 -7.58
C ARG A 119 16.13 0.88 -8.50
N PRO A 120 16.76 1.28 -9.61
CA PRO A 120 17.50 0.36 -10.47
C PRO A 120 18.61 -0.38 -9.72
N LEU A 121 18.85 -1.64 -10.06
CA LEU A 121 19.83 -2.49 -9.38
C LEU A 121 21.29 -2.02 -9.49
N TYR A 122 21.60 -1.18 -10.48
CA TYR A 122 22.93 -0.61 -10.67
C TYR A 122 23.19 0.62 -9.79
N GLU A 123 22.14 1.20 -9.20
CA GLU A 123 22.28 2.35 -8.31
C GLU A 123 22.87 1.89 -6.97
N GLU A 124 23.92 2.58 -6.51
CA GLU A 124 24.55 2.25 -5.25
C GLU A 124 23.59 2.57 -4.08
N ARG A 125 23.18 1.52 -3.37
CA ARG A 125 22.32 1.65 -2.20
C ARG A 125 23.12 1.81 -0.93
N LYS A 126 22.65 2.68 -0.03
CA LYS A 126 23.16 2.76 1.33
C LYS A 126 22.83 1.46 2.08
N ARG A 127 23.87 0.76 2.52
CA ARG A 127 23.74 -0.44 3.36
C ARG A 127 23.61 -0.04 4.83
N PRO A 128 22.90 -0.81 5.67
CA PRO A 128 22.90 -0.58 7.10
C PRO A 128 24.30 -0.85 7.68
N ASP A 129 24.70 -0.03 8.64
CA ASP A 129 25.95 -0.23 9.38
C ASP A 129 25.77 -1.26 10.51
N ARG A 130 26.88 -1.89 10.93
CA ARG A 130 26.89 -2.75 12.11
C ARG A 130 26.94 -1.91 13.40
N PRO A 131 26.35 -2.36 14.52
CA PRO A 131 25.58 -3.59 14.67
C PRO A 131 24.18 -3.48 14.05
N PHE A 132 23.73 -4.55 13.38
CA PHE A 132 22.40 -4.57 12.77
C PHE A 132 21.30 -4.58 13.83
N ALA A 133 20.26 -3.80 13.61
CA ALA A 133 19.06 -3.76 14.45
C ALA A 133 18.00 -4.77 13.98
N ASP A 134 16.95 -5.01 14.77
CA ASP A 134 15.78 -5.75 14.28
C ASP A 134 15.08 -4.92 13.17
N GLY A 135 14.81 -5.57 12.03
CA GLY A 135 14.05 -4.98 10.93
C GLY A 135 12.54 -5.16 11.11
N ARG A 136 11.76 -4.11 10.85
CA ARG A 136 10.29 -4.17 10.81
C ARG A 136 9.77 -3.51 9.54
N PHE A 137 8.96 -4.26 8.79
CA PHE A 137 8.40 -3.83 7.52
C PHE A 137 6.92 -4.16 7.46
N THR A 138 6.17 -3.37 6.69
CA THR A 138 4.77 -3.62 6.38
C THR A 138 4.57 -3.45 4.88
N ILE A 139 3.98 -4.44 4.22
CA ILE A 139 3.63 -4.42 2.81
C ILE A 139 2.10 -4.28 2.69
N PRO A 140 1.57 -3.18 2.14
CA PRO A 140 0.13 -2.97 1.97
C PRO A 140 -0.41 -3.80 0.78
N PHE A 141 -1.70 -4.13 0.83
CA PHE A 141 -2.42 -4.79 -0.27
C PHE A 141 -3.79 -4.12 -0.53
N ASP A 142 -4.20 -4.12 -1.78
CA ASP A 142 -5.56 -3.73 -2.17
C ASP A 142 -6.59 -4.75 -1.68
N TYR A 143 -7.84 -4.30 -1.57
CA TYR A 143 -8.96 -5.14 -1.14
C TYR A 143 -9.16 -6.32 -2.08
N GLN A 144 -9.36 -7.50 -1.49
CA GLN A 144 -9.45 -8.81 -2.14
C GLN A 144 -8.24 -9.21 -2.99
N SER A 145 -7.13 -8.48 -2.91
CA SER A 145 -5.96 -8.72 -3.76
C SER A 145 -4.79 -9.32 -2.99
N ARG A 146 -4.10 -10.27 -3.62
CA ARG A 146 -2.75 -10.71 -3.24
C ARG A 146 -1.66 -10.18 -4.17
N PHE A 147 -2.01 -9.29 -5.10
CA PHE A 147 -1.07 -8.74 -6.07
C PHE A 147 -0.12 -7.74 -5.41
N ILE A 148 1.14 -7.72 -5.84
CA ILE A 148 2.12 -6.70 -5.44
C ILE A 148 1.91 -5.47 -6.30
N THR A 149 1.21 -4.48 -5.75
CA THR A 149 0.89 -3.23 -6.45
C THR A 149 2.16 -2.46 -6.80
N TYR A 150 2.30 -2.11 -8.08
CA TYR A 150 3.40 -1.31 -8.61
C TYR A 150 3.40 0.10 -8.02
N GLN A 151 4.59 0.65 -7.71
CA GLN A 151 4.79 1.95 -7.05
C GLN A 151 4.12 2.07 -5.68
N LEU A 152 3.90 0.93 -5.00
CA LEU A 152 3.38 0.88 -3.65
C LEU A 152 3.95 -0.31 -2.90
N SER A 153 3.41 -1.51 -3.14
CA SER A 153 3.77 -2.72 -2.40
C SER A 153 5.13 -3.25 -2.83
N ASP A 154 5.49 -3.06 -4.10
CA ASP A 154 6.80 -3.39 -4.66
C ASP A 154 7.95 -2.66 -3.96
N TYR A 155 7.79 -1.37 -3.65
CA TYR A 155 8.75 -0.58 -2.91
C TYR A 155 9.02 -1.18 -1.52
N TYR A 156 7.97 -1.51 -0.76
CA TYR A 156 8.15 -2.10 0.57
C TYR A 156 8.71 -3.52 0.52
N LEU A 157 8.32 -4.30 -0.50
CA LEU A 157 8.88 -5.63 -0.72
C LEU A 157 10.38 -5.54 -1.06
N ASP A 158 10.78 -4.65 -1.95
CA ASP A 158 12.19 -4.42 -2.32
C ASP A 158 13.01 -3.96 -1.11
N ALA A 159 12.52 -2.99 -0.34
CA ALA A 159 13.18 -2.54 0.89
C ALA A 159 13.38 -3.69 1.89
N THR A 160 12.37 -4.55 2.05
CA THR A 160 12.43 -5.74 2.92
C THR A 160 13.48 -6.74 2.45
N ILE A 161 13.50 -7.04 1.14
CA ILE A 161 14.46 -7.96 0.51
C ILE A 161 15.89 -7.44 0.67
N ASN A 162 16.12 -6.17 0.33
CA ASN A 162 17.46 -5.58 0.39
C ASN A 162 18.01 -5.57 1.80
N TYR A 163 17.16 -5.25 2.79
CA TYR A 163 17.54 -5.34 4.19
C TYR A 163 17.87 -6.78 4.61
N ALA A 164 17.03 -7.76 4.26
CA ALA A 164 17.27 -9.17 4.57
C ALA A 164 18.62 -9.67 4.00
N LEU A 165 18.95 -9.27 2.76
CA LEU A 165 20.21 -9.64 2.12
C LEU A 165 21.43 -9.01 2.81
N ASP A 166 21.31 -7.79 3.33
CA ASP A 166 22.41 -7.12 4.02
C ASP A 166 22.72 -7.72 5.38
N VAL A 167 21.67 -8.03 6.15
CA VAL A 167 21.82 -8.40 7.56
C VAL A 167 22.00 -9.88 7.80
N GLN A 168 21.80 -10.72 6.79
CA GLN A 168 21.87 -12.20 6.86
C GLN A 168 21.10 -12.74 8.07
N PRO A 169 19.76 -12.86 7.98
CA PRO A 169 18.93 -13.02 9.16
C PRO A 169 19.09 -14.38 9.85
N ALA A 170 19.12 -14.36 11.18
CA ALA A 170 18.93 -15.54 12.00
C ALA A 170 17.50 -16.10 11.87
N GLY A 171 16.52 -15.22 11.64
CA GLY A 171 15.13 -15.59 11.38
C GLY A 171 14.29 -14.44 10.84
N ILE A 172 13.25 -14.80 10.11
CA ILE A 172 12.23 -13.90 9.56
C ILE A 172 10.85 -14.43 9.94
N GLU A 173 10.02 -13.57 10.52
CA GLU A 173 8.60 -13.84 10.71
C GLU A 173 7.79 -13.02 9.69
N VAL A 174 6.98 -13.71 8.89
CA VAL A 174 6.08 -13.11 7.89
C VAL A 174 4.65 -13.36 8.33
N THR A 175 3.95 -12.31 8.77
CA THR A 175 2.58 -12.41 9.27
C THR A 175 1.63 -11.70 8.30
N GLY A 176 0.73 -12.43 7.66
CA GLY A 176 -0.27 -11.86 6.78
C GLY A 176 -1.60 -11.56 7.47
N PHE A 177 -2.31 -10.56 6.95
CA PHE A 177 -3.58 -10.07 7.46
C PHE A 177 -4.60 -9.88 6.31
N ALA A 178 -5.87 -10.01 6.65
CA ALA A 178 -6.99 -9.73 5.76
C ALA A 178 -8.09 -8.99 6.53
N ASP A 179 -8.82 -8.12 5.84
CA ASP A 179 -9.95 -7.36 6.38
C ASP A 179 -11.23 -8.23 6.40
N VAL A 180 -11.21 -9.24 7.26
CA VAL A 180 -12.28 -10.25 7.38
C VAL A 180 -13.55 -9.74 8.07
N ARG A 181 -13.53 -8.50 8.58
CA ARG A 181 -14.65 -7.93 9.31
C ARG A 181 -15.68 -7.44 8.32
N LYS A 182 -16.92 -7.92 8.45
CA LYS A 182 -18.05 -7.42 7.67
C LYS A 182 -18.30 -5.95 8.00
N VAL A 183 -18.35 -5.12 6.98
CA VAL A 183 -18.66 -3.69 7.07
C VAL A 183 -19.56 -3.29 5.91
N GLU A 184 -20.47 -2.35 6.15
CA GLU A 184 -21.28 -1.73 5.10
C GLU A 184 -20.51 -0.59 4.43
N VAL A 185 -20.44 -0.60 3.10
CA VAL A 185 -19.89 0.49 2.27
C VAL A 185 -20.82 0.70 1.09
N SER A 186 -21.37 1.92 0.94
CA SER A 186 -22.34 2.25 -0.14
C SER A 186 -23.50 1.26 -0.23
N GLY A 187 -24.04 0.84 0.92
CA GLY A 187 -25.15 -0.13 1.01
C GLY A 187 -24.78 -1.58 0.70
N ARG A 188 -23.48 -1.91 0.65
CA ARG A 188 -22.96 -3.24 0.37
C ARG A 188 -22.17 -3.76 1.56
N THR A 189 -22.49 -4.98 2.02
CA THR A 189 -21.65 -5.68 2.98
C THR A 189 -20.39 -6.21 2.30
N ILE A 190 -19.21 -5.77 2.73
CA ILE A 190 -17.93 -6.25 2.24
C ILE A 190 -17.09 -6.87 3.36
N ALA A 191 -16.35 -7.95 3.04
CA ALA A 191 -15.33 -8.58 3.88
C ALA A 191 -14.38 -9.40 3.00
N GLU A 192 -13.10 -9.46 3.36
CA GLU A 192 -12.16 -10.36 2.68
C GLU A 192 -12.31 -11.81 3.19
N PRO A 193 -12.07 -12.82 2.33
CA PRO A 193 -11.89 -14.18 2.80
C PRO A 193 -10.67 -14.28 3.71
N ALA A 194 -10.78 -15.03 4.80
CA ALA A 194 -9.69 -15.20 5.77
C ALA A 194 -8.45 -15.88 5.18
N SER A 195 -8.59 -16.64 4.08
CA SER A 195 -7.48 -17.30 3.40
C SER A 195 -6.46 -16.30 2.82
N LEU A 196 -6.91 -15.11 2.42
CA LEU A 196 -6.03 -14.09 1.83
C LEU A 196 -4.88 -13.68 2.75
N ALA A 197 -5.09 -13.72 4.07
CA ALA A 197 -4.04 -13.45 5.04
C ALA A 197 -2.86 -14.42 4.85
N ARG A 198 -3.14 -15.72 4.72
CA ARG A 198 -2.10 -16.73 4.46
C ARG A 198 -1.52 -16.58 3.06
N GLU A 199 -2.36 -16.40 2.05
CA GLU A 199 -1.93 -16.30 0.65
C GLU A 199 -0.95 -15.14 0.42
N ARG A 200 -1.22 -13.97 1.03
CA ARG A 200 -0.31 -12.81 0.99
C ARG A 200 1.02 -13.11 1.70
N ALA A 201 0.98 -13.75 2.87
CA ALA A 201 2.19 -14.10 3.61
C ALA A 201 3.07 -15.11 2.84
N GLU A 202 2.46 -16.13 2.23
CA GLU A 202 3.16 -17.11 1.41
C GLU A 202 3.76 -16.47 0.15
N LEU A 203 3.07 -15.51 -0.46
CA LEU A 203 3.61 -14.75 -1.58
C LEU A 203 4.88 -14.00 -1.19
N VAL A 204 4.89 -13.32 -0.04
CA VAL A 204 6.08 -12.60 0.46
C VAL A 204 7.20 -13.57 0.84
N ARG A 205 6.87 -14.71 1.48
CA ARG A 205 7.85 -15.79 1.75
C ARG A 205 8.50 -16.28 0.46
N ASN A 206 7.71 -16.56 -0.57
CA ASN A 206 8.23 -17.04 -1.85
C ASN A 206 9.11 -16.00 -2.53
N ALA A 207 8.74 -14.71 -2.46
CA ALA A 207 9.59 -13.63 -2.96
C ALA A 207 10.95 -13.58 -2.24
N LEU A 208 10.98 -13.71 -0.91
CA LEU A 208 12.24 -13.77 -0.15
C LEU A 208 13.11 -14.98 -0.55
N ILE A 209 12.50 -16.16 -0.71
CA ILE A 209 13.21 -17.39 -1.12
C ILE A 209 13.81 -17.23 -2.53
N MET A 210 13.05 -16.69 -3.48
CA MET A 210 13.55 -16.45 -4.84
C MET A 210 14.72 -15.46 -4.88
N ARG A 211 14.89 -14.65 -3.83
CA ARG A 211 16.02 -13.72 -3.67
C ARG A 211 17.19 -14.32 -2.92
N GLY A 212 17.14 -15.59 -2.55
CA GLY A 212 18.24 -16.33 -1.93
C GLY A 212 18.17 -16.43 -0.40
N ILE A 213 17.07 -15.98 0.23
CA ILE A 213 16.89 -16.21 1.67
C ILE A 213 16.50 -17.68 1.91
N ALA A 214 17.22 -18.35 2.82
CA ALA A 214 16.98 -19.75 3.12
C ALA A 214 15.57 -19.98 3.71
N ALA A 215 14.86 -20.98 3.19
CA ALA A 215 13.45 -21.20 3.50
C ALA A 215 13.19 -21.58 4.97
N ASP A 216 14.16 -22.24 5.61
CA ASP A 216 14.15 -22.63 7.03
C ASP A 216 14.31 -21.42 7.99
N ARG A 217 14.78 -20.28 7.48
CA ARG A 217 14.84 -19.01 8.23
C ARG A 217 13.51 -18.26 8.23
N ILE A 218 12.50 -18.69 7.46
CA ILE A 218 11.25 -17.94 7.28
C ILE A 218 10.07 -18.70 7.89
N THR A 219 9.41 -18.09 8.87
CA THR A 219 8.15 -18.59 9.45
C THR A 219 6.97 -17.76 8.95
N VAL A 220 5.93 -18.44 8.44
CA VAL A 220 4.66 -17.80 8.04
C VAL A 220 3.63 -17.90 9.15
N ARG A 221 2.98 -16.79 9.46
CA ARG A 221 1.87 -16.69 10.40
C ARG A 221 0.66 -16.01 9.76
N VAL A 222 -0.50 -16.27 10.34
CA VAL A 222 -1.73 -15.54 10.05
C VAL A 222 -2.04 -14.66 11.25
N GLY A 223 -2.09 -13.36 11.02
CA GLY A 223 -2.39 -12.37 12.03
C GLY A 223 -3.88 -12.25 12.31
N ARG A 224 -4.21 -11.69 13.48
CA ARG A 224 -5.55 -11.23 13.84
C ARG A 224 -5.49 -9.71 14.00
N GLY A 225 -6.61 -9.01 13.76
CA GLY A 225 -6.64 -7.54 13.78
C GLY A 225 -6.03 -6.93 15.05
N GLY A 226 -5.49 -5.70 14.93
CA GLY A 226 -4.94 -4.94 16.06
C GLY A 226 -3.44 -5.06 16.30
N ALA A 227 -2.71 -5.88 15.53
CA ALA A 227 -1.25 -5.92 15.61
C ALA A 227 -0.62 -4.59 15.14
N PRO A 228 0.48 -4.12 15.78
CA PRO A 228 1.22 -2.93 15.32
C PRO A 228 1.74 -3.10 13.90
N PHE A 229 1.70 -2.04 13.12
CA PHE A 229 2.20 -1.98 11.74
C PHE A 229 3.01 -0.69 11.52
N VAL A 230 3.72 -0.59 10.40
CA VAL A 230 4.45 0.62 10.02
C VAL A 230 3.49 1.60 9.34
N PRO A 231 3.10 2.73 9.97
CA PRO A 231 2.02 3.59 9.44
C PRO A 231 2.35 4.25 8.10
N ALA A 232 3.63 4.47 7.84
CA ALA A 232 4.11 5.04 6.58
C ALA A 232 3.72 4.22 5.34
N ALA A 233 3.38 2.93 5.48
CA ALA A 233 2.90 2.08 4.39
C ALA A 233 1.52 2.46 3.84
N PHE A 234 0.76 3.26 4.58
CA PHE A 234 -0.65 3.55 4.27
C PHE A 234 -0.94 5.04 4.03
N ASP A 235 0.07 5.90 4.05
CA ASP A 235 -0.10 7.35 3.80
C ASP A 235 -1.12 8.03 4.73
N GLY A 236 -1.31 7.48 5.94
CA GLY A 236 -2.32 7.96 6.89
C GLY A 236 -3.72 7.38 6.68
N LEU A 237 -3.95 6.53 5.69
CA LEU A 237 -5.22 5.83 5.49
C LEU A 237 -5.37 4.66 6.47
N ALA A 238 -6.39 4.73 7.33
CA ALA A 238 -6.64 3.70 8.33
C ALA A 238 -7.31 2.44 7.74
N ALA A 239 -8.25 2.59 6.81
CA ALA A 239 -9.05 1.46 6.31
C ALA A 239 -8.20 0.41 5.55
N PRO A 240 -7.24 0.80 4.68
CA PRO A 240 -6.33 -0.15 4.05
C PRO A 240 -5.38 -0.89 5.00
N ALA A 241 -5.16 -0.37 6.22
CA ALA A 241 -4.19 -0.95 7.15
C ALA A 241 -4.53 -2.38 7.60
N ALA A 242 -5.78 -2.82 7.48
CA ALA A 242 -6.17 -4.19 7.77
C ALA A 242 -5.65 -5.23 6.74
N ARG A 243 -5.20 -4.76 5.56
CA ARG A 243 -4.86 -5.58 4.40
C ARG A 243 -3.37 -5.48 4.13
N ARG A 244 -2.60 -6.37 4.75
CA ARG A 244 -1.14 -6.22 4.79
C ARG A 244 -0.42 -7.51 5.09
N VAL A 245 0.90 -7.46 4.91
CA VAL A 245 1.85 -8.41 5.51
C VAL A 245 2.82 -7.62 6.37
N ASP A 246 2.97 -8.01 7.63
CA ASP A 246 4.00 -7.49 8.53
C ASP A 246 5.18 -8.47 8.56
N ILE A 247 6.40 -7.94 8.47
CA ILE A 247 7.63 -8.71 8.46
C ILE A 247 8.54 -8.25 9.60
N ARG A 248 9.00 -9.20 10.41
CA ARG A 248 10.07 -8.98 11.39
C ARG A 248 11.31 -9.76 10.97
N ILE A 249 12.44 -9.08 10.88
CA ILE A 249 13.73 -9.65 10.51
C ILE A 249 14.66 -9.52 11.72
N VAL A 250 15.19 -10.64 12.20
CA VAL A 250 16.18 -10.69 13.27
C VAL A 250 17.54 -11.00 12.64
N PRO A 251 18.51 -10.06 12.66
CA PRO A 251 19.85 -10.29 12.14
C PRO A 251 20.56 -11.43 12.87
N GLU A 252 21.50 -12.09 12.20
CA GLU A 252 22.42 -12.98 12.91
C GLU A 252 23.36 -12.15 13.81
N LEU A 253 23.45 -12.54 15.09
CA LEU A 253 24.40 -11.90 16.01
C LEU A 253 25.81 -12.19 15.51
N SER A 254 26.60 -11.13 15.30
CA SER A 254 28.03 -11.27 14.99
C SER A 254 28.72 -12.03 16.12
N GLU A 255 29.68 -12.90 15.75
CA GLU A 255 30.44 -13.76 16.67
C GLU A 255 31.12 -13.00 17.82
N ALA A 256 31.29 -11.68 17.72
CA ALA A 256 31.80 -10.81 18.77
C ALA A 256 30.98 -10.81 20.08
N ARG A 257 29.73 -11.33 20.09
CA ARG A 257 28.94 -11.55 21.32
C ARG A 257 28.90 -13.00 21.80
N ARG A 258 29.48 -13.95 21.06
CA ARG A 258 29.55 -15.37 21.46
C ARG A 258 30.83 -15.71 22.25
N GLY A 259 31.67 -14.73 22.54
CA GLY A 259 32.93 -14.91 23.26
C GLY A 259 33.08 -13.99 24.47
N THR A 260 32.56 -14.43 25.62
CA THR A 260 33.35 -14.45 26.85
C THR A 260 33.02 -15.79 27.55
N PRO A 261 34.02 -16.66 27.79
CA PRO A 261 33.81 -17.93 28.49
C PRO A 261 33.34 -17.74 29.93
#